data_AF-W1Y9W9-F1
#
_entry.id   AF-W1Y9W9-F1
#
_cell.length_a   1.000
_cell.length_b   1.000
_cell.length_c   1.000
_cell.angle_alpha   90.00
_cell.angle_beta   90.00
_cell.angle_gamma   90.00
#
_symmetry.space_group_name_H-M   'P 1'
#
loop_
_entity.id
_entity.type
_entity.pdbx_description
1 polymer ?
#
loop_
_entity_poly.entity_id
_entity_poly.type
_entity_poly.pdbx_seq_one_letter_code
_entity_poly.pdbx_strand_id
1 'polypeptide(L)'
;PAVQEAIKKVLDKEPTKNVNPDECVAIGAAIQGGVLVGEVKDVLLLDVTPLSLGIETMGGVFTRIIDRNTTIPTSKSQVFS
;
A
#
# COMPACT_ATOMS: atom_id res chain seq x y z
N PRO A 1 -23.08 3.88 -11.55
CA PRO A 1 -24.09 3.58 -10.48
C PRO A 1 -23.84 2.25 -9.76
N ALA A 2 -23.76 1.12 -10.48
CA ALA A 2 -23.65 -0.21 -9.87
C ALA A 2 -22.45 -0.40 -8.92
N VAL A 3 -21.27 0.13 -9.28
CA VAL A 3 -20.07 0.05 -8.44
C VAL A 3 -20.26 0.81 -7.11
N GLN A 4 -20.86 2.00 -7.15
CA GLN A 4 -21.14 2.79 -5.95
C GLN A 4 -22.15 2.09 -5.04
N GLU A 5 -23.20 1.50 -5.61
CA GLU A 5 -24.19 0.72 -4.86
C GLU A 5 -23.58 -0.54 -4.22
N ALA A 6 -22.70 -1.24 -4.95
CA ALA A 6 -22.01 -2.41 -4.42
C ALA A 6 -21.12 -2.05 -3.22
N ILE A 7 -20.33 -0.98 -3.34
CA ILE A 7 -19.46 -0.51 -2.25
C ILE A 7 -20.31 -0.04 -1.04
N LYS A 8 -21.40 0.70 -1.29
CA LYS A 8 -22.33 1.12 -0.24
C LYS A 8 -22.91 -0.07 0.52
N LYS A 9 -23.27 -1.16 -0.17
CA LYS A 9 -23.76 -2.39 0.47
C LYS A 9 -22.69 -3.12 1.29
N VAL A 10 -21.43 -3.11 0.85
CA VAL A 10 -20.33 -3.79 1.55
C VAL A 10 -19.88 -3.02 2.79
N LEU A 11 -19.80 -1.69 2.71
CA LEU A 11 -19.26 -0.83 3.78
C LEU A 11 -20.34 -0.20 4.67
N ASP A 12 -21.61 -0.35 4.30
CA ASP A 12 -22.79 0.27 4.94
C ASP A 12 -22.65 1.79 5.15
N LYS A 13 -21.95 2.44 4.21
CA LYS A 13 -21.62 3.87 4.26
C LYS A 13 -21.66 4.47 2.87
N GLU A 14 -22.12 5.72 2.80
CA GLU A 14 -22.11 6.49 1.55
C GLU A 14 -20.67 6.90 1.18
N PRO A 15 -20.21 6.62 -0.05
CA PRO A 15 -18.92 7.11 -0.52
C PRO A 15 -18.88 8.65 -0.55
N THR A 16 -17.74 9.22 -0.14
CA THR A 16 -17.52 10.67 -0.21
C THR A 16 -17.45 11.14 -1.66
N LYS A 17 -18.11 12.27 -1.96
CA LYS A 17 -18.15 12.85 -3.32
C LYS A 17 -17.25 14.07 -3.53
N ASN A 18 -16.46 14.44 -2.52
CA ASN A 18 -15.61 15.63 -2.54
C ASN A 18 -14.19 15.36 -3.11
N VAL A 19 -13.95 14.20 -3.71
CA VAL A 19 -12.65 13.82 -4.28
C VAL A 19 -12.82 13.62 -5.78
N ASN A 20 -11.99 14.30 -6.58
CA ASN A 20 -11.94 14.08 -8.02
C ASN A 20 -11.28 12.72 -8.31
N PRO A 21 -11.99 11.72 -8.87
CA PRO A 21 -11.44 10.39 -9.13
C PRO A 21 -10.36 10.38 -10.23
N ASP A 22 -10.34 11.40 -11.09
CA ASP A 22 -9.46 11.43 -12.26
C ASP A 22 -8.08 12.04 -11.93
N GLU A 23 -8.01 12.90 -10.91
CA GLU A 23 -6.82 13.71 -10.62
C GLU A 23 -6.20 13.43 -9.24
N CYS A 24 -6.95 12.81 -8.30
CA CYS A 24 -6.51 12.67 -6.91
C CYS A 24 -5.16 11.95 -6.76
N VAL A 25 -4.88 10.97 -7.64
CA VAL A 25 -3.62 10.23 -7.66
C VAL A 25 -2.45 11.14 -8.04
N ALA A 26 -2.60 11.96 -9.08
CA ALA A 26 -1.55 12.87 -9.53
C ALA A 26 -1.24 13.95 -8.48
N ILE A 27 -2.28 14.48 -7.83
CA ILE A 27 -2.13 15.44 -6.73
C ILE A 27 -1.37 14.79 -5.55
N GLY A 28 -1.73 13.56 -5.16
CA GLY A 28 -1.03 12.83 -4.10
C GLY A 28 0.45 12.59 -4.42
N ALA A 29 0.78 12.25 -5.68
CA ALA A 29 2.15 12.10 -6.12
C ALA A 29 2.95 13.41 -6.03
N ALA A 30 2.35 14.55 -6.40
CA ALA A 30 2.99 15.86 -6.29
C ALA A 30 3.25 16.25 -4.83
N ILE A 31 2.30 15.98 -3.92
CA ILE A 31 2.48 16.21 -2.48
C ILE A 31 3.64 15.36 -1.94
N GLN A 32 3.70 14.07 -2.33
CA GLN A 32 4.79 13.19 -1.93
C GLN A 32 6.15 13.72 -2.43
N GLY A 33 6.20 14.26 -3.65
CA GLY A 33 7.40 14.96 -4.17
C GLY A 33 7.81 16.15 -3.29
N GLY A 34 6.86 17.00 -2.90
CA GLY A 34 7.11 18.12 -1.99
C GLY A 34 7.61 17.70 -0.61
N VAL A 35 7.15 16.56 -0.08
CA VAL A 35 7.66 15.97 1.17
C VAL A 35 9.12 15.52 1.02
N LEU A 36 9.47 14.89 -0.10
CA LEU A 36 10.84 14.41 -0.36
C LEU A 36 11.86 15.55 -0.49
N VAL A 37 11.45 16.70 -1.05
CA VAL A 37 12.32 17.89 -1.21
C VAL A 37 12.29 18.80 0.03
N GLY A 38 11.40 18.53 0.99
CA GLY A 38 11.30 19.28 2.25
C GLY A 38 10.49 20.58 2.17
N GLU A 39 9.75 20.80 1.08
CA GLU A 39 8.83 21.92 0.90
C GLU A 39 7.54 21.72 1.69
N VAL A 40 7.07 20.46 1.80
CA VAL A 40 5.92 20.07 2.61
C VAL A 40 6.41 19.51 3.95
N LYS A 41 6.01 20.15 5.04
CA LYS A 41 6.37 19.77 6.41
C LYS A 41 5.20 19.10 7.13
N ASP A 42 5.50 18.37 8.20
CA ASP A 42 4.53 17.74 9.11
C ASP A 42 3.63 16.66 8.50
N VAL A 43 4.07 16.05 7.38
CA VAL A 43 3.43 14.87 6.78
C VAL A 43 4.39 13.69 6.90
N LEU A 44 3.93 12.62 7.56
CA LEU A 44 4.63 11.34 7.63
C LEU A 44 3.79 10.25 6.97
N LEU A 45 4.37 9.53 6.02
CA LEU A 45 3.74 8.40 5.34
C LEU A 45 4.43 7.09 5.73
N LEU A 46 3.65 6.10 6.16
CA LEU A 46 4.10 4.73 6.41
C LEU A 46 3.38 3.80 5.45
N ASP A 47 4.11 3.27 4.47
CA ASP A 47 3.57 2.37 3.46
C ASP A 47 3.91 0.91 3.81
N VAL A 48 3.30 -0.06 3.11
CA VAL A 48 3.46 -1.50 3.34
C VAL A 48 3.69 -2.27 2.02
N THR A 49 4.36 -3.42 2.07
CA THR A 49 4.40 -4.34 0.92
C THR A 49 3.06 -5.08 0.78
N PRO A 50 2.43 -5.12 -0.41
CA PRO A 50 1.10 -5.74 -0.56
C PRO A 50 1.13 -7.27 -0.59
N LEU A 51 2.31 -7.86 -0.88
CA LEU A 51 2.49 -9.30 -1.06
C LEU A 51 3.56 -9.83 -0.11
N SER A 52 3.41 -11.11 0.24
CA SER A 52 4.48 -11.84 0.92
C SER A 52 5.62 -12.08 -0.06
N LEU A 53 6.82 -11.68 0.31
CA LEU A 53 8.05 -11.99 -0.41
C LEU A 53 8.69 -13.24 0.20
N GLY A 54 9.14 -14.17 -0.62
CA GLY A 54 9.73 -15.41 -0.15
C GLY A 54 10.52 -16.11 -1.25
N ILE A 55 11.07 -17.28 -0.92
CA ILE A 55 11.79 -18.14 -1.85
C ILE A 55 11.17 -19.53 -1.85
N GLU A 56 11.34 -20.24 -2.96
CA GLU A 56 11.05 -21.67 -3.01
C GLU A 56 12.10 -22.45 -2.21
N THR A 57 11.65 -23.39 -1.37
CA THR A 57 12.51 -24.31 -0.61
C THR A 57 12.21 -25.77 -0.99
N MET A 58 13.04 -26.70 -0.50
CA MET A 58 12.95 -28.13 -0.84
C MET A 58 11.52 -28.66 -0.73
N GLY A 59 11.09 -29.40 -1.76
CA GLY A 59 9.71 -29.89 -1.87
C GLY A 59 8.75 -28.92 -2.56
N GLY A 60 9.26 -27.85 -3.19
CA GLY A 60 8.45 -26.88 -3.94
C GLY A 60 7.61 -25.97 -3.04
N VAL A 61 8.06 -25.75 -1.80
CA VAL A 61 7.31 -24.99 -0.81
C VAL A 61 7.73 -23.53 -0.84
N PHE A 62 6.78 -22.62 -1.03
CA PHE A 62 7.04 -21.19 -0.91
C PHE A 62 7.22 -20.80 0.57
N THR A 63 8.47 -20.53 0.95
CA THR A 63 8.83 -20.07 2.30
C THR A 63 8.86 -18.56 2.31
N ARG A 64 7.91 -17.96 3.04
CA ARG A 64 7.81 -16.51 3.20
C ARG A 64 8.97 -15.98 4.02
N ILE A 65 9.62 -14.95 3.49
CA ILE A 65 10.66 -14.18 4.17
C ILE A 65 10.01 -12.93 4.74
N ILE A 66 9.45 -12.03 3.92
CA ILE A 66 8.71 -10.85 4.39
C ILE A 66 7.21 -11.10 4.18
N ASP A 67 6.39 -10.88 5.20
CA ASP A 67 4.96 -11.08 5.09
C ASP A 67 4.24 -9.91 4.42
N ARG A 68 3.11 -10.19 3.76
CA ARG A 68 2.24 -9.14 3.22
C ARG A 68 1.82 -8.18 4.34
N ASN A 69 1.62 -6.93 3.98
CA ASN A 69 1.29 -5.81 4.86
C ASN A 69 2.40 -5.45 5.88
N THR A 70 3.65 -5.91 5.68
CA THR A 70 4.80 -5.42 6.47
C THR A 70 5.13 -3.98 6.07
N THR A 71 5.30 -3.08 7.05
CA THR A 71 5.70 -1.68 6.84
C THR A 71 7.07 -1.58 6.16
N ILE A 72 7.20 -0.68 5.18
CA ILE A 72 8.45 -0.39 4.49
C ILE A 72 9.03 0.95 4.94
N PRO A 73 10.37 1.10 4.97
CA PRO A 73 11.40 0.14 4.54
C PRO A 73 11.61 -1.00 5.54
N THR A 74 11.87 -2.22 5.04
CA THR A 74 12.14 -3.40 5.87
C THR A 74 13.25 -4.27 5.28
N SER A 75 13.94 -5.02 6.12
CA SER A 75 14.98 -5.99 5.74
C SER A 75 14.91 -7.21 6.65
N LYS A 76 15.08 -8.40 6.08
CA LYS A 76 15.11 -9.67 6.82
C LYS A 76 16.24 -10.55 6.31
N SER A 77 17.00 -11.12 7.25
CA SER A 77 18.09 -12.05 6.96
C SER A 77 17.76 -13.42 7.55
N GLN A 78 17.97 -14.47 6.77
CA GLN A 78 17.78 -15.85 7.19
C GLN A 78 18.88 -16.71 6.56
N VAL A 79 19.55 -17.52 7.38
CA VAL A 79 20.58 -18.46 6.91
C VAL A 79 19.87 -19.74 6.46
N PHE A 80 20.18 -20.18 5.23
CA PHE A 80 19.79 -21.48 4.70
C PHE A 80 21.06 -22.33 4.63
N SER A 81 21.04 -23.51 5.26
CA SER A 81 22.16 -24.46 5.35
C SER A 81 21.78 -25.79 4.74
#